data_AF-A0A0R3R8J8-F1
#
_entry.id   AF-A0A0R3R8J8-F1
#
_cell.length_a   1.000
_cell.length_b   1.000
_cell.length_c   1.000
_cell.angle_alpha   90.00
_cell.angle_beta   90.00
_cell.angle_gamma   90.00
#
_symmetry.space_group_name_H-M   'P 1'
#
loop_
_entity.id
_entity.type
_entity.pdbx_description
1 polymer ?
#
loop_
_entity_poly.entity_id
_entity_poly.type
_entity_poly.pdbx_seq_one_letter_code
_entity_poly.pdbx_strand_id
1 'polypeptide(L)'
;MTGLTNEMEKIIRLSESMYAHLFIAYSAAICRCLQIFESGGIVALPTDTVYGVATALPNSDKLYKLKRRSRLKPLGLFVSNVREVQRWCHQTIDNNQLRTLLPGPVTLIFERSTSLPSIFNPEHGTVGIRIPDHDFVRSLMTRLDDVPLAQTSANISNDQSSPVCIEVCLK
;
A
#
# COMPACT_ATOMS: atom_id res chain seq x y z
N MET A 1 26.37 1.32 5.45
CA MET A 1 25.08 0.74 5.90
C MET A 1 24.20 1.75 6.63
N THR A 2 24.32 3.06 6.35
CA THR A 2 23.68 4.14 7.11
C THR A 2 22.69 4.97 6.30
N GLY A 3 22.42 4.60 5.03
CA GLY A 3 21.60 5.40 4.12
C GLY A 3 20.13 4.98 3.97
N LEU A 4 19.75 3.79 4.45
CA LEU A 4 18.36 3.29 4.35
C LEU A 4 17.48 3.74 5.51
N THR A 5 18.09 4.06 6.66
CA THR A 5 17.38 4.49 7.88
C THR A 5 16.81 5.90 7.77
N ASN A 6 17.45 6.82 7.04
CA ASN A 6 17.00 8.21 6.93
C ASN A 6 15.74 8.40 6.05
N GLU A 7 15.40 7.44 5.18
CA GLU A 7 14.16 7.49 4.38
C GLU A 7 12.94 6.93 5.14
N MET A 8 13.17 6.24 6.27
CA MET A 8 12.13 5.58 7.07
C MET A 8 11.73 6.36 8.35
N GLU A 9 12.25 7.57 8.54
CA GLU A 9 12.09 8.38 9.78
C GLU A 9 10.66 8.91 10.08
N LYS A 10 9.60 8.41 9.40
CA LYS A 10 8.21 8.83 9.68
C LYS A 10 7.26 7.66 9.89
N ILE A 11 7.72 6.62 10.57
CA ILE A 11 6.90 5.47 10.95
C ILE A 11 6.17 5.80 12.26
N ILE A 12 4.84 5.84 12.19
CA ILE A 12 3.98 6.12 13.33
C ILE A 12 3.69 4.81 14.06
N ARG A 13 4.16 4.71 15.31
CA ARG A 13 3.85 3.60 16.21
C ARG A 13 2.57 3.94 16.97
N LEU A 14 1.45 3.32 16.59
CA LEU A 14 0.21 3.39 17.36
C LEU A 14 0.25 2.26 18.39
N SER A 15 0.50 2.56 19.67
CA SER A 15 0.33 1.61 20.77
C SER A 15 -0.91 1.96 21.59
N GLU A 16 -1.63 0.92 22.03
CA GLU A 16 -2.96 0.98 22.62
C GLU A 16 -2.99 1.71 23.97
N SER A 17 -3.70 2.84 24.04
CA SER A 17 -4.13 3.45 25.31
C SER A 17 -5.29 4.43 25.11
N MET A 18 -6.44 4.07 25.69
CA MET A 18 -7.64 4.85 26.03
C MET A 18 -8.35 5.61 24.90
N TYR A 19 -9.56 5.13 24.55
CA TYR A 19 -10.37 5.45 23.35
C TYR A 19 -10.36 6.88 22.81
N ALA A 20 -10.35 7.92 23.64
CA ALA A 20 -10.26 9.32 23.17
C ALA A 20 -8.85 9.70 22.70
N HIS A 21 -7.82 9.33 23.46
CA HIS A 21 -6.41 9.50 23.06
C HIS A 21 -6.07 8.58 21.89
N LEU A 22 -6.62 7.37 21.88
CA LEU A 22 -6.49 6.45 20.75
C LEU A 22 -7.12 7.03 19.48
N PHE A 23 -8.31 7.61 19.56
CA PHE A 23 -8.96 8.24 18.40
C PHE A 23 -8.19 9.48 17.90
N ILE A 24 -7.73 10.35 18.81
CA ILE A 24 -6.90 11.51 18.46
C ILE A 24 -5.59 11.05 17.82
N ALA A 25 -4.91 10.07 18.41
CA ALA A 25 -3.68 9.51 17.89
C ALA A 25 -3.90 8.84 16.52
N TYR A 26 -5.01 8.11 16.36
CA TYR A 26 -5.38 7.45 15.11
C TYR A 26 -5.66 8.44 13.98
N SER A 27 -6.47 9.47 14.24
CA SER A 27 -6.72 10.52 13.26
C SER A 27 -5.45 11.32 12.94
N ALA A 28 -4.63 11.64 13.95
CA ALA A 28 -3.34 12.31 13.74
C ALA A 28 -2.40 11.44 12.89
N ALA A 29 -2.39 10.13 13.10
CA ALA A 29 -1.60 9.20 12.32
C ALA A 29 -2.03 9.14 10.86
N ILE A 30 -3.34 9.10 10.60
CA ILE A 30 -3.88 9.19 9.23
C ILE A 30 -3.46 10.51 8.60
N CYS A 31 -3.71 11.66 9.26
CA CYS A 31 -3.32 12.97 8.74
C CYS A 31 -1.82 13.04 8.41
N ARG A 32 -0.98 12.43 9.23
CA ARG A 32 0.45 12.38 8.97
C ARG A 32 0.80 11.49 7.78
N CYS A 33 0.11 10.36 7.58
CA CYS A 33 0.27 9.55 6.38
C CYS A 33 -0.08 10.35 5.11
N LEU A 34 -1.18 11.11 5.14
CA LEU A 34 -1.58 11.98 4.02
C LEU A 34 -0.47 12.97 3.67
N GLN A 35 0.04 13.72 4.67
CA GLN A 35 1.16 14.66 4.47
C GLN A 35 2.40 13.97 3.89
N ILE A 36 2.70 12.75 4.32
CA ILE A 36 3.84 11.99 3.79
C ILE A 36 3.60 11.68 2.31
N PHE A 37 2.42 11.17 1.93
CA PHE A 37 2.10 10.89 0.54
C PHE A 37 2.09 12.13 -0.34
N GLU A 38 1.54 13.25 0.15
CA GLU A 38 1.57 14.56 -0.53
C GLU A 38 3.00 15.05 -0.78
N SER A 39 3.90 14.87 0.19
CA SER A 39 5.33 15.16 0.03
C SER A 39 6.09 14.10 -0.79
N GLY A 40 5.39 13.10 -1.34
CA GLY A 40 5.96 12.01 -2.13
C GLY A 40 6.76 10.98 -1.32
N GLY A 41 6.55 10.90 -0.02
CA GLY A 41 7.20 9.95 0.87
C GLY A 41 6.59 8.54 0.82
N ILE A 42 7.16 7.65 1.63
CA ILE A 42 6.76 6.25 1.75
C ILE A 42 6.22 6.02 3.16
N VAL A 43 5.16 5.23 3.29
CA VAL A 43 4.58 4.84 4.57
C VAL A 43 4.58 3.33 4.70
N ALA A 44 5.07 2.81 5.83
CA ALA A 44 4.86 1.43 6.22
C ALA A 44 3.46 1.31 6.85
N LEU A 45 2.62 0.45 6.31
CA LEU A 45 1.23 0.26 6.71
C LEU A 45 1.03 -1.14 7.28
N PRO A 46 0.37 -1.28 8.45
CA PRO A 46 -0.10 -2.58 8.90
C PRO A 46 -1.20 -3.06 7.95
N THR A 47 -1.14 -4.32 7.52
CA THR A 47 -2.22 -4.93 6.73
C THR A 47 -2.71 -6.20 7.41
N ASP A 48 -3.78 -6.78 6.89
CA ASP A 48 -4.35 -8.06 7.30
C ASP A 48 -3.42 -9.27 7.07
N THR A 49 -2.27 -9.10 6.40
CA THR A 49 -1.28 -10.17 6.22
C THR A 49 0.08 -9.85 6.86
N VAL A 50 0.82 -8.93 6.27
CA VAL A 50 2.12 -8.45 6.75
C VAL A 50 2.18 -6.94 6.57
N TYR A 51 3.15 -6.26 7.17
CA TYR A 51 3.36 -4.85 6.85
C TYR A 51 3.65 -4.68 5.36
N GLY A 52 2.98 -3.71 4.76
CA GLY A 52 3.26 -3.21 3.42
C GLY A 52 4.02 -1.90 3.50
N VAL A 53 4.75 -1.55 2.44
CA VAL A 53 5.17 -0.18 2.18
C VAL A 53 4.39 0.35 1.01
N ALA A 54 3.88 1.57 1.15
CA ALA A 54 3.04 2.21 0.15
C ALA A 54 3.50 3.65 -0.14
N THR A 55 3.19 4.13 -1.33
CA THR A 55 3.38 5.54 -1.74
C THR A 55 2.40 5.90 -2.85
N ALA A 56 2.26 7.20 -3.14
CA ALA A 56 1.47 7.67 -4.27
C ALA A 56 2.09 7.19 -5.60
N LEU A 57 1.25 6.91 -6.61
CA LEU A 57 1.68 6.33 -7.90
C LEU A 57 2.83 7.09 -8.58
N PRO A 58 2.85 8.43 -8.66
CA PRO A 58 3.96 9.17 -9.27
C PRO A 58 5.32 8.93 -8.57
N ASN A 59 5.30 8.50 -7.32
CA ASN A 59 6.47 8.26 -6.49
C ASN A 59 6.83 6.77 -6.36
N SER A 60 6.16 5.87 -7.12
CA SER A 60 6.32 4.42 -6.99
C SER A 60 7.76 3.95 -7.18
N ASP A 61 8.58 4.72 -7.90
CA ASP A 61 9.99 4.40 -8.10
C ASP A 61 10.81 4.33 -6.81
N LYS A 62 10.38 5.07 -5.79
CA LYS A 62 11.03 5.04 -4.48
C LYS A 62 10.88 3.68 -3.79
N LEU A 63 9.78 2.95 -4.03
CA LEU A 63 9.59 1.59 -3.49
C LEU A 63 10.59 0.59 -4.09
N TYR A 64 10.90 0.72 -5.39
CA TYR A 64 11.91 -0.12 -6.03
C TYR A 64 13.30 0.12 -5.42
N LYS A 65 13.67 1.40 -5.24
CA LYS A 65 14.93 1.79 -4.60
C LYS A 65 15.02 1.30 -3.16
N LEU A 66 13.98 1.55 -2.37
CA LEU A 66 13.89 1.14 -0.96
C LEU A 66 14.09 -0.37 -0.80
N LYS A 67 13.40 -1.17 -1.61
CA LYS A 67 13.44 -2.64 -1.52
C LYS A 67 14.61 -3.29 -2.25
N ARG A 68 15.42 -2.51 -2.97
CA ARG A 68 16.39 -3.02 -3.95
C ARG A 68 15.74 -4.03 -4.91
N ARG A 69 14.50 -3.72 -5.32
CA ARG A 69 13.63 -4.59 -6.11
C ARG A 69 13.85 -4.34 -7.60
N SER A 70 13.94 -5.41 -8.38
CA SER A 70 13.93 -5.31 -9.85
C SER A 70 12.58 -4.81 -10.36
N ARG A 71 12.60 -3.92 -11.36
CA ARG A 71 11.39 -3.42 -12.05
C ARG A 71 10.65 -4.52 -12.84
N LEU A 72 11.31 -5.64 -13.11
CA LEU A 72 10.66 -6.85 -13.66
C LEU A 72 9.66 -7.47 -12.69
N LYS A 73 9.73 -7.14 -11.39
CA LYS A 73 8.74 -7.57 -10.39
C LYS A 73 7.79 -6.40 -10.10
N PRO A 74 6.58 -6.37 -10.70
CA PRO A 74 5.71 -5.20 -10.59
C PRO A 74 5.30 -4.93 -9.14
N LEU A 75 4.96 -3.67 -8.86
CA LEU A 75 4.33 -3.25 -7.62
C LEU A 75 2.82 -3.58 -7.67
N GLY A 76 2.23 -3.87 -6.52
CA GLY A 76 0.79 -3.99 -6.39
C GLY A 76 0.12 -2.61 -6.28
N LEU A 77 -1.21 -2.61 -6.33
CA LEU A 77 -2.05 -1.44 -6.18
C LEU A 77 -3.03 -1.67 -5.04
N PHE A 78 -2.99 -0.82 -4.01
CA PHE A 78 -4.10 -0.71 -3.08
C PHE A 78 -5.19 0.15 -3.69
N VAL A 79 -6.41 -0.37 -3.65
CA VAL A 79 -7.65 0.36 -3.97
C VAL A 79 -8.57 0.32 -2.76
N SER A 80 -9.45 1.30 -2.64
CA SER A 80 -10.23 1.50 -1.41
C SER A 80 -11.41 0.55 -1.27
N ASN A 81 -12.04 0.18 -2.39
CA ASN A 81 -13.24 -0.66 -2.39
C ASN A 81 -13.47 -1.30 -3.78
N VAL A 82 -14.39 -2.27 -3.84
CA VAL A 82 -14.72 -3.04 -5.06
C VAL A 82 -15.15 -2.14 -6.22
N ARG A 83 -15.83 -1.01 -5.97
CA ARG A 83 -16.33 -0.13 -7.04
C ARG A 83 -15.20 0.57 -7.79
N GLU A 84 -14.06 0.78 -7.12
CA GLU A 84 -12.88 1.40 -7.72
C GLU A 84 -12.04 0.42 -8.56
N VAL A 85 -12.24 -0.90 -8.43
CA VAL A 85 -11.41 -1.90 -9.13
C VAL A 85 -11.43 -1.69 -10.65
N GLN A 86 -12.63 -1.64 -11.24
CA GLN A 86 -12.84 -1.44 -12.68
C GLN A 86 -12.24 -0.14 -13.23
N ARG A 87 -11.99 0.87 -12.38
CA ARG A 87 -11.35 2.12 -12.80
C ARG A 87 -9.90 1.90 -13.20
N TRP A 88 -9.23 0.96 -12.54
CA TRP A 88 -7.79 0.75 -12.66
C TRP A 88 -7.43 -0.47 -13.53
N CYS A 89 -8.35 -1.40 -13.74
CA CYS A 89 -8.14 -2.59 -14.54
C CYS A 89 -9.36 -3.01 -15.38
N HIS A 90 -9.13 -3.82 -16.41
CA HIS A 90 -10.16 -4.56 -17.11
C HIS A 90 -10.61 -5.75 -16.27
N GLN A 91 -11.70 -5.54 -15.53
CA GLN A 91 -12.31 -6.54 -14.66
C GLN A 91 -12.93 -7.69 -15.47
N THR A 92 -12.57 -8.93 -15.14
CA THR A 92 -13.04 -10.15 -15.82
C THR A 92 -14.03 -11.00 -15.01
N ILE A 93 -14.22 -10.65 -13.73
CA ILE A 93 -15.16 -11.29 -12.80
C ILE A 93 -16.16 -10.26 -12.30
N ASP A 94 -17.37 -10.66 -11.88
CA ASP A 94 -18.38 -9.70 -11.46
C ASP A 94 -18.11 -9.10 -10.06
N ASN A 95 -18.87 -8.07 -9.70
CA ASN A 95 -18.74 -7.41 -8.39
C ASN A 95 -19.13 -8.31 -7.21
N ASN A 96 -19.93 -9.37 -7.40
CA ASN A 96 -20.26 -10.30 -6.32
C ASN A 96 -19.05 -11.20 -6.03
N GLN A 97 -18.40 -11.71 -7.08
CA GLN A 97 -17.15 -12.47 -6.98
C GLN A 97 -16.01 -11.62 -6.40
N LEU A 98 -15.91 -10.33 -6.79
CA LEU A 98 -14.94 -9.44 -6.15
C LEU A 98 -15.20 -9.29 -4.65
N ARG A 99 -16.47 -9.20 -4.22
CA ARG A 99 -16.84 -9.07 -2.80
C ARG A 99 -16.59 -10.33 -1.98
N THR A 100 -16.55 -11.51 -2.59
CA THR A 100 -16.16 -12.74 -1.88
C THR A 100 -14.66 -12.88 -1.71
N LEU A 101 -13.87 -12.18 -2.55
CA LEU A 101 -12.41 -12.21 -2.52
C LEU A 101 -11.79 -11.01 -1.81
N LEU A 102 -12.45 -9.85 -1.84
CA LEU A 102 -11.96 -8.57 -1.33
C LEU A 102 -13.03 -7.87 -0.48
N PRO A 103 -12.64 -7.18 0.61
CA PRO A 103 -11.28 -7.04 1.14
C PRO A 103 -10.72 -8.35 1.72
N GLY A 104 -9.39 -8.47 1.76
CA GLY A 104 -8.76 -9.66 2.32
C GLY A 104 -7.32 -9.95 1.83
N PRO A 105 -6.80 -11.14 2.18
CA PRO A 105 -5.38 -11.46 2.06
C PRO A 105 -4.94 -11.88 0.65
N VAL A 106 -5.70 -11.49 -0.38
CA VAL A 106 -5.46 -11.85 -1.78
C VAL A 106 -5.11 -10.61 -2.61
N THR A 107 -4.31 -10.83 -3.66
CA THR A 107 -4.04 -9.83 -4.70
C THR A 107 -4.53 -10.41 -6.01
N LEU A 108 -5.51 -9.77 -6.63
CA LEU A 108 -6.11 -10.21 -7.88
C LEU A 108 -5.36 -9.57 -9.05
N ILE A 109 -5.02 -10.35 -10.07
CA ILE A 109 -4.27 -9.86 -11.23
C ILE A 109 -5.23 -9.70 -12.40
N PHE A 110 -5.23 -8.50 -13.00
CA PHE A 110 -6.06 -8.15 -14.15
C PHE A 110 -5.22 -7.43 -15.21
N GLU A 111 -5.71 -7.39 -16.44
CA GLU A 111 -5.19 -6.46 -17.45
C GLU A 111 -5.40 -5.03 -16.96
N ARG A 112 -4.37 -4.19 -17.06
CA ARG A 112 -4.44 -2.81 -16.58
C ARG A 112 -5.33 -1.96 -17.51
N SER A 113 -6.00 -0.97 -16.95
CA SER A 113 -6.70 0.04 -17.75
C SER A 113 -5.76 1.18 -18.17
N THR A 114 -6.22 2.01 -19.10
CA THR A 114 -5.54 3.26 -19.50
C THR A 114 -5.60 4.36 -18.44
N SER A 115 -6.48 4.24 -17.43
CA SER A 115 -6.56 5.19 -16.31
C SER A 115 -5.33 5.11 -15.40
N LEU A 116 -4.62 3.97 -15.36
CA LEU A 116 -3.39 3.86 -14.60
C LEU A 116 -2.26 4.61 -15.33
N PRO A 117 -1.56 5.54 -14.66
CA PRO A 117 -0.44 6.26 -15.24
C PRO A 117 0.59 5.32 -15.88
N SER A 118 1.05 5.62 -17.08
CA SER A 118 2.04 4.81 -17.81
C SER A 118 3.35 4.65 -17.05
N ILE A 119 3.70 5.60 -16.18
CA ILE A 119 4.88 5.53 -15.31
C ILE A 119 4.79 4.43 -14.23
N PHE A 120 3.58 4.01 -13.86
CA PHE A 120 3.38 2.93 -12.88
C PHE A 120 3.47 1.59 -13.60
N ASN A 121 4.49 0.77 -13.27
CA ASN A 121 4.78 -0.53 -13.91
C ASN A 121 4.76 -0.46 -15.47
N PRO A 122 5.65 0.34 -16.11
CA PRO A 122 5.56 0.67 -17.54
C PRO A 122 5.68 -0.53 -18.49
N GLU A 123 6.36 -1.60 -18.07
CA GLU A 123 6.61 -2.80 -18.89
C GLU A 123 5.57 -3.90 -18.67
N HIS A 124 4.54 -3.66 -17.85
CA HIS A 124 3.56 -4.67 -17.45
C HIS A 124 2.17 -4.31 -17.96
N GLY A 125 1.60 -5.22 -18.76
CA GLY A 125 0.21 -5.15 -19.21
C GLY A 125 -0.81 -5.47 -18.12
N THR A 126 -0.37 -6.06 -16.99
CA THR A 126 -1.24 -6.42 -15.87
C THR A 126 -0.98 -5.60 -14.62
N VAL A 127 -1.96 -5.57 -13.72
CA VAL A 127 -1.87 -4.94 -12.40
C VAL A 127 -2.42 -5.88 -11.32
N GLY A 128 -1.71 -5.99 -10.21
CA GLY A 128 -2.17 -6.68 -9.01
C GLY A 128 -2.98 -5.74 -8.12
N ILE A 129 -4.28 -5.96 -8.01
CA ILE A 129 -5.22 -5.20 -7.19
C ILE A 129 -5.41 -5.87 -5.83
N ARG A 130 -5.31 -5.09 -4.75
CA ARG A 130 -5.62 -5.55 -3.39
C ARG A 130 -6.44 -4.50 -2.64
N ILE A 131 -7.41 -4.96 -1.86
CA ILE A 131 -8.14 -4.16 -0.87
C ILE A 131 -7.81 -4.78 0.49
N PRO A 132 -6.87 -4.20 1.27
CA PRO A 132 -6.51 -4.75 2.58
C PRO A 132 -7.68 -4.71 3.55
N ASP A 133 -7.90 -5.81 4.29
CA ASP A 133 -8.92 -5.85 5.34
C ASP A 133 -8.35 -5.39 6.70
N HIS A 134 -7.89 -4.14 6.73
CA HIS A 134 -7.34 -3.54 7.94
C HIS A 134 -7.93 -2.15 8.14
N ASP A 135 -8.55 -1.91 9.30
CA ASP A 135 -9.30 -0.68 9.60
C ASP A 135 -8.49 0.60 9.35
N PHE A 136 -7.22 0.61 9.79
CA PHE A 136 -6.30 1.73 9.51
C PHE A 136 -6.13 2.02 8.02
N VAL A 137 -5.86 0.99 7.22
CA VAL A 137 -5.66 1.16 5.78
C VAL A 137 -6.97 1.58 5.11
N ARG A 138 -8.10 0.99 5.49
CA ARG A 138 -9.41 1.36 4.94
C ARG A 138 -9.76 2.82 5.27
N SER A 139 -9.54 3.23 6.51
CA SER A 139 -9.75 4.62 6.96
C SER A 139 -8.84 5.60 6.21
N LEU A 140 -7.58 5.23 6.02
CA LEU A 140 -6.60 6.01 5.26
C LEU A 140 -7.01 6.15 3.79
N MET A 141 -7.42 5.06 3.14
CA MET A 141 -7.88 5.07 1.75
C MET A 141 -9.14 5.95 1.57
N THR A 142 -10.08 5.91 2.52
CA THR A 142 -11.23 6.84 2.52
C THR A 142 -10.79 8.30 2.61
N ARG A 143 -9.76 8.60 3.42
CA ARG A 143 -9.23 9.97 3.59
C ARG A 143 -8.35 10.43 2.44
N LEU A 144 -7.97 9.53 1.54
CA LEU A 144 -7.30 9.81 0.27
C LEU A 144 -8.28 10.00 -0.89
N ASP A 145 -9.59 10.13 -0.62
CA ASP A 145 -10.63 10.23 -1.65
C ASP A 145 -10.52 9.13 -2.71
N ASP A 146 -10.30 7.89 -2.24
CA ASP A 146 -10.17 6.69 -3.06
C ASP A 146 -8.98 6.68 -4.06
N VAL A 147 -8.04 7.62 -3.92
CA VAL A 147 -6.79 7.62 -4.70
C VAL A 147 -5.99 6.34 -4.39
N PRO A 148 -5.59 5.57 -5.42
CA PRO A 148 -4.88 4.32 -5.21
C PRO A 148 -3.45 4.57 -4.70
N LEU A 149 -2.88 3.55 -4.07
CA LEU A 149 -1.49 3.58 -3.62
C LEU A 149 -0.69 2.45 -4.28
N ALA A 150 0.52 2.76 -4.74
CA ALA A 150 1.50 1.75 -5.11
C ALA A 150 1.98 1.05 -3.84
N GLN A 151 2.09 -0.27 -3.87
CA GLN A 151 2.47 -1.05 -2.68
C GLN A 151 3.33 -2.28 -2.98
N THR A 152 3.97 -2.77 -1.92
CA THR A 152 4.60 -4.09 -1.84
C THR A 152 4.84 -4.42 -0.36
N SER A 153 5.18 -5.67 -0.02
CA SER A 153 5.50 -6.07 1.36
C SER A 153 6.71 -5.30 1.92
N ALA A 154 6.79 -5.12 3.23
CA ALA A 154 7.83 -4.33 3.90
C ALA A 154 9.12 -5.14 4.24
N ASN A 155 9.55 -6.07 3.39
CA ASN A 155 10.80 -6.84 3.52
C ASN A 155 11.78 -6.52 2.39
N ILE A 156 13.08 -6.73 2.53
CA ILE A 156 14.00 -6.60 1.39
C ILE A 156 13.61 -7.60 0.28
N SER A 157 13.73 -7.21 -0.99
CA SER A 157 13.31 -8.09 -2.08
C SER A 157 14.12 -9.40 -2.07
N ASN A 158 13.43 -10.54 -2.17
CA ASN A 158 13.96 -11.90 -2.05
C ASN A 158 14.39 -12.33 -0.64
N ASP A 159 14.18 -11.50 0.38
CA ASP A 159 14.28 -11.93 1.77
C ASP A 159 13.03 -12.75 2.15
N GLN A 160 13.24 -13.81 2.94
CA GLN A 160 12.18 -14.65 3.49
C GLN A 160 11.58 -14.08 4.78
N SER A 161 12.09 -12.95 5.27
CA SER A 161 11.51 -12.26 6.41
C SER A 161 10.04 -11.87 6.15
N SER A 162 9.19 -12.21 7.12
CA SER A 162 7.78 -11.81 7.14
C SER A 162 7.66 -10.60 8.06
N PRO A 163 7.38 -9.39 7.53
CA PRO A 163 7.38 -8.19 8.35
C PRO A 163 6.09 -8.10 9.16
N VAL A 164 6.00 -8.90 10.22
CA VAL A 164 4.81 -9.01 11.07
C VAL A 164 4.73 -7.90 12.14
N CYS A 165 5.85 -7.23 12.40
CA CYS A 165 5.90 -6.04 13.23
C CYS A 165 6.83 -4.99 12.62
N ILE A 166 6.73 -3.77 13.12
CA ILE A 166 7.44 -2.64 12.54
C ILE A 166 8.97 -2.74 12.68
N GLU A 167 9.45 -3.41 13.72
CA GLU A 167 10.87 -3.62 13.99
C GLU A 167 11.53 -4.49 12.94
N VAL A 168 10.79 -5.32 12.20
CA VAL A 168 11.35 -6.22 11.17
C VAL A 168 11.17 -5.68 9.76
N CYS A 169 10.54 -4.51 9.60
CA CYS A 169 10.39 -3.88 8.29
C CYS A 169 11.74 -3.43 7.73
N LEU A 170 12.09 -3.91 6.53
CA LEU A 170 13.25 -3.47 5.72
C LEU A 170 14.62 -3.51 6.44
N LYS A 171 14.77 -4.42 7.41
CA LYS A 171 16.08 -4.84 7.92
C LYS A 171 16.88 -5.54 6.83
#